data_AF-A0A1G6LV59-F1
#
_entry.id   AF-A0A1G6LV59-F1
#
_cell.length_a   1.000
_cell.length_b   1.000
_cell.length_c   1.000
_cell.angle_alpha   90.00
_cell.angle_beta   90.00
_cell.angle_gamma   90.00
#
_symmetry.space_group_name_H-M   'P 1'
#
loop_
_entity.id
_entity.type
_entity.pdbx_description
1 polymer ?
#
loop_
_entity_poly.entity_id
_entity_poly.type
_entity_poly.pdbx_seq_one_letter_code
_entity_poly.pdbx_strand_id
1 'polypeptide(L)'
;MPGGLAPPPGPADQTAERERSDGSPAKAGLRGIVLPALVAVLVGCLYLVVQLSISTTATPRDLPVGVVGTADQVDRVRAQLSQTQPGALRLVALPDAAAAEQAVRRDEVRGALVLDGPAPQLLTAGAHGQGVTETLTGAFAPVARQAGQQLAVTDVVPLTAQDSRGRALDHTAFAVVLGGFLFGITSYQVAPQLALRLRLASSGLFAAAAGATGALLSVAVFDAVPGSAWTVGGLVALLALASGAFAALTLRLLGGVGTFAATAVLLILGAATSTGSDPAEYLPGWAAPLASVLPSGVAVQGLRDAVYFAGGGVPRAVVVLALWAALPFLVIAALDAVARRHG
;
A
#
# COMPACT_ATOMS: atom_id res chain seq x y z
N MET A 1 36.87 -11.28 46.99
CA MET A 1 36.46 -11.76 45.66
C MET A 1 35.01 -11.34 45.46
N PRO A 2 34.72 -10.38 44.56
CA PRO A 2 33.35 -9.87 44.40
C PRO A 2 32.45 -10.96 43.79
N GLY A 3 31.20 -11.01 44.25
CA GLY A 3 30.21 -12.01 43.87
C GLY A 3 29.92 -11.98 42.37
N GLY A 4 30.20 -13.10 41.70
CA GLY A 4 29.79 -13.32 40.32
C GLY A 4 28.28 -13.41 40.25
N LEU A 5 27.67 -12.55 39.43
CA LEU A 5 26.27 -12.66 39.04
C LEU A 5 26.06 -14.05 38.43
N ALA A 6 25.09 -14.81 38.96
CA ALA A 6 24.68 -16.05 38.34
C ALA A 6 24.28 -15.76 36.88
N PRO A 7 24.71 -16.59 35.90
CA PRO A 7 24.30 -16.40 34.52
C PRO A 7 22.76 -16.38 34.46
N PRO A 8 22.15 -15.56 33.59
CA PRO A 8 20.70 -15.50 33.47
C PRO A 8 20.17 -16.93 33.22
N PRO A 9 18.98 -17.28 33.78
CA PRO A 9 18.41 -18.60 33.58
C PRO A 9 18.38 -18.88 32.07
N GLY A 10 19.03 -19.97 31.67
CA GLY A 10 19.00 -20.42 30.28
C GLY A 10 17.56 -20.64 29.81
N PRO A 11 17.30 -20.65 28.49
CA PRO A 11 15.94 -20.75 27.97
C PRO A 11 15.19 -21.90 28.63
N ALA A 12 13.96 -21.60 29.10
CA ALA A 12 13.08 -22.59 29.65
C ALA A 12 12.93 -23.72 28.63
N ASP A 13 13.23 -24.95 29.07
CA ASP A 13 13.15 -26.21 28.32
C ASP A 13 14.30 -26.57 27.35
N GLN A 14 15.53 -26.69 27.87
CA GLN A 14 16.59 -27.48 27.20
C GLN A 14 16.14 -28.94 26.93
N THR A 15 15.20 -29.44 27.73
CA THR A 15 14.52 -30.73 27.59
C THR A 15 13.69 -30.81 26.31
N ALA A 16 12.86 -29.80 26.01
CA ALA A 16 12.07 -29.75 24.78
C ALA A 16 12.92 -29.54 23.52
N GLU A 17 14.04 -28.81 23.63
CA GLU A 17 15.03 -28.66 22.55
C GLU A 17 15.72 -30.01 22.24
N ARG A 18 16.09 -30.77 23.28
CA ARG A 18 16.68 -32.12 23.14
C ARG A 18 15.70 -33.14 22.58
N GLU A 19 14.43 -33.09 23.01
CA GLU A 19 13.34 -33.90 22.45
C GLU A 19 13.05 -33.54 20.98
N ARG A 20 13.00 -32.25 20.62
CA ARG A 20 12.86 -31.82 19.22
C ARG A 20 14.06 -32.17 18.36
N SER A 21 15.23 -32.43 18.94
CA SER A 21 16.46 -32.69 18.19
C SER A 21 16.83 -34.18 18.14
N ASP A 22 16.00 -35.08 18.67
CA ASP A 22 16.34 -36.49 18.94
C ASP A 22 17.72 -36.66 19.60
N GLY A 23 18.13 -35.70 20.45
CA GLY A 23 19.45 -35.67 21.08
C GLY A 23 20.66 -35.41 20.15
N SER A 24 20.47 -35.13 18.86
CA SER A 24 21.58 -34.89 17.92
C SER A 24 21.99 -33.41 17.84
N PRO A 25 23.25 -33.03 18.11
CA PRO A 25 23.70 -31.64 18.01
C PRO A 25 23.64 -31.10 16.57
N ALA A 26 23.74 -31.96 15.56
CA ALA A 26 23.61 -31.59 14.16
C ALA A 26 22.16 -31.22 13.78
N LYS A 27 21.17 -31.96 14.29
CA LYS A 27 19.74 -31.62 14.11
C LYS A 27 19.38 -30.32 14.84
N ALA A 28 19.98 -30.07 16.00
CA ALA A 28 19.80 -28.84 16.78
C ALA A 28 20.42 -27.63 16.05
N GLY A 29 21.65 -27.78 15.52
CA GLY A 29 22.26 -26.75 14.69
C GLY A 29 21.49 -26.48 13.39
N LEU A 30 21.00 -27.53 12.72
CA LEU A 30 20.19 -27.39 11.52
C LEU A 30 18.86 -26.66 11.80
N ARG A 31 18.14 -27.03 12.86
CA ARG A 31 16.84 -26.44 13.22
C ARG A 31 16.94 -25.08 13.88
N GLY A 32 17.96 -24.85 14.71
CA GLY A 32 18.14 -23.62 15.47
C GLY A 32 18.91 -22.52 14.74
N ILE A 33 19.75 -22.87 13.75
CA ILE A 33 20.61 -21.91 13.03
C ILE A 33 20.31 -21.92 11.53
N VAL A 34 20.40 -23.09 10.88
CA VAL A 34 20.30 -23.16 9.41
C VAL A 34 18.90 -22.84 8.90
N LEU A 35 17.86 -23.39 9.53
CA LEU A 35 16.48 -23.16 9.10
C LEU A 35 16.06 -21.68 9.22
N PRO A 36 16.25 -20.98 10.35
CA PRO A 36 15.96 -19.55 10.43
C PRO A 36 16.78 -18.71 9.45
N ALA A 37 18.07 -19.03 9.26
CA ALA A 37 18.93 -18.32 8.31
C ALA A 37 18.44 -18.51 6.86
N LEU A 38 18.12 -19.74 6.47
CA LEU A 38 17.60 -20.05 5.14
C LEU A 38 16.27 -19.33 4.89
N VAL A 39 15.34 -19.36 5.85
CA VAL A 39 14.06 -18.67 5.71
C VAL A 39 14.26 -17.15 5.61
N ALA A 40 15.13 -16.56 6.43
CA ALA A 40 15.43 -15.13 6.35
C ALA A 40 16.02 -14.73 4.98
N VAL A 41 16.95 -15.54 4.45
CA VAL A 41 17.52 -15.32 3.11
C VAL A 41 16.44 -15.45 2.02
N LEU A 42 15.55 -16.44 2.10
CA LEU A 42 14.48 -16.62 1.12
C LEU A 42 13.48 -15.47 1.16
N VAL A 43 13.09 -15.00 2.34
CA VAL A 43 12.19 -13.85 2.50
C VAL A 43 12.85 -12.56 1.99
N GLY A 44 14.14 -12.35 2.28
CA GLY A 44 14.90 -11.22 1.74
C GLY A 44 15.04 -11.28 0.22
N CYS A 45 15.32 -12.46 -0.34
CA CYS A 45 15.37 -12.68 -1.78
C CYS A 45 14.01 -12.41 -2.43
N LEU A 46 12.91 -12.90 -1.84
CA LEU A 46 11.57 -12.60 -2.31
C LEU A 46 11.28 -11.10 -2.34
N TYR A 47 11.65 -10.37 -1.28
CA TYR A 47 11.51 -8.92 -1.24
C TYR A 47 12.30 -8.24 -2.36
N LEU A 48 13.57 -8.61 -2.56
CA LEU A 48 14.41 -8.06 -3.62
C LEU A 48 13.84 -8.34 -5.00
N VAL A 49 13.45 -9.60 -5.27
CA VAL A 49 12.88 -10.00 -6.56
C VAL A 49 11.60 -9.22 -6.84
N VAL A 50 10.68 -9.13 -5.89
CA VAL A 50 9.42 -8.40 -6.03
C VAL A 50 9.68 -6.92 -6.29
N GLN A 51 10.49 -6.26 -5.46
CA GLN A 51 10.75 -4.83 -5.59
C GLN A 51 11.48 -4.49 -6.88
N LEU A 52 12.54 -5.23 -7.23
CA LEU A 52 13.27 -4.99 -8.47
C LEU A 52 12.40 -5.26 -9.70
N SER A 53 11.55 -6.29 -9.66
CA SER A 53 10.62 -6.57 -10.76
C SER A 53 9.68 -5.40 -11.01
N ILE A 54 9.14 -4.77 -9.96
CA ILE A 54 8.25 -3.63 -10.10
C ILE A 54 9.02 -2.36 -10.49
N SER A 55 10.07 -1.99 -9.75
CA SER A 55 10.81 -0.76 -10.00
C SER A 55 11.50 -0.69 -11.36
N THR A 56 11.97 -1.81 -11.91
CA THR A 56 12.68 -1.82 -13.20
C THR A 56 11.75 -1.95 -14.41
N THR A 57 10.48 -2.33 -14.20
CA THR A 57 9.48 -2.47 -15.27
C THR A 57 8.34 -1.47 -15.13
N ALA A 58 8.51 -0.47 -14.25
CA ALA A 58 7.50 0.56 -14.01
C ALA A 58 7.41 1.51 -15.20
N THR A 59 6.49 1.20 -16.11
CA THR A 59 6.14 2.06 -17.24
C THR A 59 4.65 2.36 -17.21
N PRO A 60 4.24 3.59 -17.58
CA PRO A 60 2.84 3.95 -17.65
C PRO A 60 2.14 3.07 -18.70
N ARG A 61 0.95 2.56 -18.37
CA ARG A 61 0.09 1.80 -19.28
C ARG A 61 -1.33 2.35 -19.23
N ASP A 62 -1.84 2.81 -20.37
CA ASP A 62 -3.17 3.38 -20.54
C ASP A 62 -3.52 4.52 -19.55
N LEU A 63 -2.52 5.31 -19.16
CA LEU A 63 -2.67 6.41 -18.21
C LEU A 63 -3.66 7.45 -18.77
N PRO A 64 -4.81 7.70 -18.13
CA PRO A 64 -5.80 8.62 -18.68
C PRO A 64 -5.31 10.07 -18.62
N VAL A 65 -5.30 10.75 -19.77
CA VAL A 65 -4.92 12.17 -19.87
C VAL A 65 -5.96 12.94 -20.66
N GLY A 66 -6.47 14.03 -20.09
CA GLY A 66 -7.34 14.96 -20.77
C GLY A 66 -6.61 15.73 -21.89
N VAL A 67 -7.28 16.03 -23.00
CA VAL A 67 -6.79 16.97 -24.01
C VAL A 67 -7.92 17.91 -24.39
N VAL A 68 -7.66 19.21 -24.28
CA VAL A 68 -8.56 20.28 -24.70
C VAL A 68 -7.97 20.94 -25.93
N GLY A 69 -8.75 21.02 -26.99
CA GLY A 69 -8.38 21.62 -28.26
C GLY A 69 -9.31 21.19 -29.39
N THR A 70 -9.09 21.74 -30.58
CA THR A 70 -9.79 21.33 -31.80
C THR A 70 -9.55 19.84 -32.11
N ALA A 71 -10.48 19.20 -32.84
CA ALA A 71 -10.34 17.79 -33.23
C ALA A 71 -8.99 17.51 -33.93
N ASP A 72 -8.57 18.39 -34.83
CA ASP A 72 -7.30 18.27 -35.55
C ASP A 72 -6.07 18.39 -34.62
N GLN A 73 -6.16 19.18 -33.55
CA GLN A 73 -5.10 19.25 -32.54
C GLN A 73 -5.03 17.96 -31.73
N VAL A 74 -6.18 17.46 -31.25
CA VAL A 74 -6.25 16.21 -30.49
C VAL A 74 -5.73 15.03 -31.31
N ASP A 75 -6.09 14.94 -32.59
CA ASP A 75 -5.63 13.87 -33.48
C ASP A 75 -4.13 13.93 -33.76
N ARG A 76 -3.56 15.14 -33.91
CA ARG A 76 -2.10 15.32 -34.03
C ARG A 76 -1.36 14.87 -32.77
N VAL A 77 -1.85 15.26 -31.59
CA VAL A 77 -1.28 14.81 -30.31
C VAL A 77 -1.33 13.29 -30.20
N ARG A 78 -2.47 12.68 -30.57
CA ARG A 78 -2.64 11.22 -30.57
C ARG A 78 -1.65 10.54 -31.51
N ALA A 79 -1.49 11.04 -32.74
CA ALA A 79 -0.57 10.48 -33.72
C ALA A 79 0.88 10.53 -33.24
N GLN A 80 1.30 11.65 -32.66
CA GLN A 80 2.65 11.82 -32.12
C GLN A 80 2.92 10.87 -30.95
N LEU A 81 2.01 10.79 -29.98
CA LEU A 81 2.18 9.91 -28.81
C LEU A 81 2.15 8.43 -29.20
N SER A 82 1.38 8.06 -30.22
CA SER A 82 1.38 6.69 -30.75
C SER A 82 2.74 6.27 -31.32
N GLN A 83 3.56 7.23 -31.75
CA GLN A 83 4.91 6.98 -32.27
C GLN A 83 5.97 6.98 -31.17
N THR A 84 5.89 7.89 -30.20
CA THR A 84 6.94 8.07 -29.19
C THR A 84 6.70 7.28 -27.90
N GLN A 85 5.46 7.04 -27.52
CA GLN A 85 5.06 6.34 -26.29
C GLN A 85 3.83 5.44 -26.52
N PRO A 86 3.95 4.40 -27.37
CA PRO A 86 2.82 3.53 -27.72
C PRO A 86 2.24 2.86 -26.46
N GLY A 87 0.93 3.00 -26.26
CA GLY A 87 0.19 2.38 -25.14
C GLY A 87 0.43 3.00 -23.76
N ALA A 88 1.22 4.07 -23.66
CA ALA A 88 1.51 4.70 -22.38
C ALA A 88 0.34 5.56 -21.88
N LEU A 89 -0.23 6.37 -22.77
CA LEU A 89 -1.24 7.38 -22.45
C LEU A 89 -2.53 7.10 -23.20
N ARG A 90 -3.66 7.19 -22.49
CA ARG A 90 -5.00 7.13 -23.06
C ARG A 90 -5.61 8.53 -23.07
N LEU A 91 -5.68 9.12 -24.25
CA LEU A 91 -6.19 10.48 -24.42
C LEU A 91 -7.73 10.53 -24.31
N VAL A 92 -8.23 11.47 -23.51
CA VAL A 92 -9.66 11.77 -23.35
C VAL A 92 -9.88 13.21 -23.83
N ALA A 93 -10.66 13.39 -24.89
CA ALA A 93 -11.01 14.74 -25.35
C ALA A 93 -11.94 15.41 -24.33
N LEU A 94 -11.62 16.64 -23.94
CA LEU A 94 -12.39 17.44 -23.01
C LEU A 94 -12.82 18.76 -23.68
N PRO A 95 -13.99 19.30 -23.32
CA PRO A 95 -14.59 20.41 -24.06
C PRO A 95 -13.87 21.74 -23.85
N ASP A 96 -13.33 21.98 -22.66
CA ASP A 96 -12.68 23.24 -22.29
C ASP A 96 -11.72 23.08 -21.10
N ALA A 97 -10.96 24.14 -20.80
CA ALA A 97 -9.97 24.17 -19.73
C ALA A 97 -10.58 23.95 -18.32
N ALA A 98 -11.82 24.41 -18.09
CA ALA A 98 -12.48 24.25 -16.80
C ALA A 98 -12.90 22.79 -16.56
N ALA A 99 -13.40 22.12 -17.60
CA ALA A 99 -13.68 20.69 -17.58
C ALA A 99 -12.39 19.87 -17.38
N ALA A 100 -11.27 20.29 -18.00
CA ALA A 100 -9.96 19.69 -17.78
C ALA A 100 -9.47 19.80 -16.34
N GLU A 101 -9.50 21.00 -15.76
CA GLU A 101 -9.13 21.20 -14.36
C GLU A 101 -10.01 20.36 -13.43
N GLN A 102 -11.33 20.35 -13.68
CA GLN A 102 -12.27 19.61 -12.86
C GLN A 102 -12.08 18.09 -12.96
N ALA A 103 -11.77 17.57 -14.16
CA ALA A 103 -11.49 16.16 -14.38
C ALA A 103 -10.21 15.72 -13.63
N VAL A 104 -9.17 16.56 -13.62
CA VAL A 104 -7.95 16.30 -12.83
C VAL A 104 -8.26 16.34 -11.32
N ARG A 105 -9.01 17.35 -10.86
CA ARG A 105 -9.38 17.48 -9.43
C ARG A 105 -10.28 16.34 -8.91
N ARG A 106 -10.99 15.65 -9.79
CA ARG A 106 -11.88 14.51 -9.46
C ARG A 106 -11.24 13.14 -9.67
N ASP A 107 -9.96 13.10 -10.03
CA ASP A 107 -9.25 11.88 -10.40
C ASP A 107 -9.89 11.11 -11.58
N GLU A 108 -10.53 11.81 -12.51
CA GLU A 108 -11.06 11.21 -13.74
C GLU A 108 -9.96 11.03 -14.80
N VAL A 109 -8.97 11.92 -14.76
CA VAL A 109 -7.73 11.87 -15.57
C VAL A 109 -6.54 12.25 -14.69
N ARG A 110 -5.36 11.70 -14.97
CA ARG A 110 -4.13 11.93 -14.17
C ARG A 110 -3.43 13.26 -14.48
N GLY A 111 -3.89 13.93 -15.53
CA GLY A 111 -3.45 15.24 -15.98
C GLY A 111 -4.20 15.65 -17.23
N ALA A 112 -4.06 16.89 -17.68
CA ALA A 112 -4.71 17.38 -18.87
C ALA A 112 -3.86 18.39 -19.65
N LEU A 113 -3.77 18.22 -20.96
CA LEU A 113 -3.15 19.18 -21.87
C LEU A 113 -4.22 20.13 -22.42
N VAL A 114 -4.08 21.42 -22.14
CA VAL A 114 -4.92 22.48 -22.68
C VAL A 114 -4.16 23.19 -23.80
N LEU A 115 -4.68 23.08 -25.02
CA LEU A 115 -4.13 23.73 -26.22
C LEU A 115 -4.88 25.01 -26.60
N ASP A 116 -6.05 25.23 -25.98
CA ASP A 116 -6.86 26.42 -26.18
C ASP A 116 -6.28 27.58 -25.37
N GLY A 117 -5.53 28.45 -26.03
CA GLY A 117 -4.90 29.61 -25.41
C GLY A 117 -3.65 30.10 -26.15
N PRO A 118 -2.99 31.14 -25.63
CA PRO A 118 -1.77 31.67 -26.24
C PRO A 118 -0.57 30.71 -26.10
N ALA A 119 -0.57 29.81 -25.12
CA ALA A 119 0.45 28.79 -24.88
C ALA A 119 -0.15 27.48 -24.35
N PRO A 120 0.34 26.29 -24.79
CA PRO A 120 0.00 25.00 -24.22
C PRO A 120 0.25 24.94 -22.73
N GLN A 121 -0.76 24.51 -22.00
CA GLN A 121 -0.70 24.31 -20.56
C GLN A 121 -0.92 22.84 -20.23
N LEU A 122 -0.08 22.28 -19.36
CA LEU A 122 -0.26 20.96 -18.79
C LEU A 122 -0.71 21.11 -17.34
N LEU A 123 -1.96 20.72 -17.08
CA LEU A 123 -2.51 20.58 -15.74
C LEU A 123 -2.09 19.21 -15.18
N THR A 124 -1.41 19.21 -14.04
CA THR A 124 -1.02 18.00 -13.32
C THR A 124 -1.64 17.96 -11.94
N ALA A 125 -1.64 16.78 -11.32
CA ALA A 125 -1.93 16.62 -9.90
C ALA A 125 -0.70 16.05 -9.20
N GLY A 126 0.01 16.88 -8.44
CA GLY A 126 1.17 16.47 -7.67
C GLY A 126 0.87 15.32 -6.71
N ALA A 127 -0.37 15.23 -6.23
CA ALA A 127 -0.89 14.12 -5.42
C ALA A 127 -0.83 12.73 -6.10
N HIS A 128 -0.67 12.65 -7.42
CA HIS A 128 -0.40 11.39 -8.12
C HIS A 128 1.09 10.98 -8.11
N GLY A 129 1.97 11.86 -7.66
CA GLY A 129 3.42 11.61 -7.57
C GLY A 129 4.24 12.29 -8.66
N GLN A 130 5.53 12.43 -8.39
CA GLN A 130 6.48 13.11 -9.28
C GLN A 130 6.68 12.35 -10.60
N GLY A 131 6.67 11.01 -10.57
CA GLY A 131 6.82 10.17 -11.77
C GLY A 131 5.74 10.42 -12.81
N VAL A 132 4.50 10.72 -12.38
CA VAL A 132 3.39 11.09 -13.28
C VAL A 132 3.64 12.45 -13.91
N THR A 133 3.98 13.46 -13.12
CA THR A 133 4.29 14.81 -13.61
C THR A 133 5.44 14.79 -14.62
N GLU A 134 6.50 14.04 -14.35
CA GLU A 134 7.64 13.88 -15.25
C GLU A 134 7.25 13.16 -16.54
N THR A 135 6.47 12.08 -16.44
CA THR A 135 5.96 11.33 -17.59
C THR A 135 5.14 12.23 -18.52
N LEU A 136 4.18 12.97 -17.96
CA LEU A 136 3.31 13.86 -18.73
C LEU A 136 4.09 15.04 -19.31
N THR A 137 5.00 15.64 -18.55
CA THR A 137 5.85 16.73 -19.04
C THR A 137 6.75 16.25 -20.19
N GLY A 138 7.37 15.09 -20.05
CA GLY A 138 8.19 14.47 -21.10
C GLY A 138 7.39 14.11 -22.35
N ALA A 139 6.14 13.69 -22.19
CA ALA A 139 5.24 13.36 -23.30
C ALA A 139 4.77 14.61 -24.07
N PHE A 140 4.44 15.71 -23.38
CA PHE A 140 3.83 16.89 -24.00
C PHE A 140 4.79 18.05 -24.29
N ALA A 141 5.96 18.13 -23.66
CA ALA A 141 6.95 19.17 -23.97
C ALA A 141 7.40 19.15 -25.44
N PRO A 142 7.60 17.98 -26.11
CA PRO A 142 7.88 17.94 -27.55
C PRO A 142 6.73 18.49 -28.40
N VAL A 143 5.47 18.25 -28.00
CA VAL A 143 4.27 18.77 -28.70
C VAL A 143 4.28 20.30 -28.70
N ALA A 144 4.50 20.92 -27.53
CA ALA A 144 4.57 22.38 -27.41
C ALA A 144 5.73 22.97 -28.24
N ARG A 145 6.91 22.31 -28.20
CA ARG A 145 8.09 22.74 -28.95
C ARG A 145 7.88 22.71 -30.48
N GLN A 146 7.14 21.73 -31.00
CA GLN A 146 6.81 21.67 -32.44
C GLN A 146 5.91 22.82 -32.87
N ALA A 147 5.08 23.35 -31.96
CA ALA A 147 4.29 24.56 -32.19
C ALA A 147 5.08 25.86 -31.96
N GLY A 148 6.38 25.79 -31.65
CA GLY A 148 7.21 26.95 -31.35
C GLY A 148 6.94 27.59 -29.99
N GLN A 149 6.34 26.84 -29.06
CA GLN A 149 5.93 27.35 -27.74
C GLN A 149 6.55 26.53 -26.60
N GLN A 150 6.53 27.10 -25.39
CA GLN A 150 6.97 26.41 -24.17
C GLN A 150 5.75 25.84 -23.45
N LEU A 151 5.88 24.62 -22.92
CA LEU A 151 4.83 23.99 -22.13
C LEU A 151 4.80 24.59 -20.73
N ALA A 152 3.70 25.26 -20.36
CA ALA A 152 3.49 25.71 -19.00
C ALA A 152 2.93 24.54 -18.17
N VAL A 153 3.58 24.19 -17.05
CA VAL A 153 3.10 23.12 -16.16
C VAL A 153 2.45 23.75 -14.93
N THR A 154 1.23 23.35 -14.61
CA THR A 154 0.47 23.86 -13.45
C THR A 154 -0.07 22.70 -12.65
N ASP A 155 0.35 22.62 -11.39
CA ASP A 155 -0.18 21.63 -10.45
C ASP A 155 -1.49 22.14 -9.84
N VAL A 156 -2.59 21.49 -10.18
CA VAL A 156 -3.93 21.86 -9.68
C VAL A 156 -4.29 21.12 -8.39
N VAL A 157 -3.55 20.05 -8.03
CA VAL A 157 -3.74 19.29 -6.78
C VAL A 157 -2.37 19.09 -6.11
N PRO A 158 -1.78 20.16 -5.55
CA PRO A 158 -0.44 20.10 -4.98
C PRO A 158 -0.41 19.27 -3.69
N LEU A 159 0.72 18.61 -3.49
CA LEU A 159 1.06 18.00 -2.20
C LEU A 159 1.30 19.07 -1.14
N THR A 160 1.28 18.68 0.14
CA THR A 160 1.63 19.58 1.24
C THR A 160 3.12 19.89 1.22
N ALA A 161 3.52 21.02 1.80
CA ALA A 161 4.94 21.40 1.87
C ALA A 161 5.77 20.38 2.68
N GLN A 162 5.13 19.73 3.65
CA GLN A 162 5.68 18.74 4.56
C GLN A 162 5.80 17.35 3.90
N ASP A 163 5.10 17.12 2.78
CA ASP A 163 5.20 15.90 1.98
C ASP A 163 5.43 16.20 0.50
N SER A 164 6.45 17.00 0.18
CA SER A 164 6.78 17.39 -1.20
C SER A 164 7.09 16.24 -2.16
N ARG A 165 7.31 15.02 -1.63
CA ARG A 165 7.56 13.80 -2.41
C ARG A 165 6.39 12.81 -2.39
N GLY A 166 5.29 13.12 -1.71
CA GLY A 166 4.07 12.28 -1.71
C GLY A 166 4.25 10.93 -1.02
N ARG A 167 5.12 10.83 -0.01
CA ARG A 167 5.45 9.57 0.65
C ARG A 167 4.74 9.37 1.99
N ALA A 168 4.07 10.38 2.53
CA ALA A 168 3.50 10.30 3.88
C ALA A 168 2.43 9.20 4.00
N LEU A 169 1.57 9.06 2.97
CA LEU A 169 0.54 8.01 2.92
C LEU A 169 1.14 6.60 2.93
N ASP A 170 2.19 6.37 2.13
CA ASP A 170 2.87 5.07 2.06
C ASP A 170 3.55 4.71 3.40
N HIS A 171 4.27 5.65 4.01
CA HIS A 171 4.93 5.41 5.30
C HIS A 171 3.91 5.14 6.42
N THR A 172 2.80 5.89 6.42
CA THR A 172 1.70 5.69 7.37
C THR A 172 1.10 4.31 7.20
N ALA A 173 0.75 3.92 5.96
CA ALA A 173 0.20 2.61 5.68
C ALA A 173 1.17 1.48 6.07
N PHE A 174 2.46 1.59 5.73
CA PHE A 174 3.46 0.58 6.07
C PHE A 174 3.62 0.40 7.58
N ALA A 175 3.74 1.50 8.34
CA ALA A 175 3.86 1.45 9.79
C ALA A 175 2.63 0.79 10.45
N VAL A 176 1.44 1.08 9.92
CA VAL A 176 0.16 0.53 10.41
C VAL A 176 0.05 -0.95 10.08
N VAL A 177 0.43 -1.36 8.87
CA VAL A 177 0.45 -2.78 8.48
C VAL A 177 1.43 -3.55 9.36
N LEU A 178 2.62 -3.02 9.61
CA LEU A 178 3.60 -3.62 10.52
C LEU A 178 3.05 -3.76 11.93
N GLY A 179 2.44 -2.71 12.48
CA GLY A 179 1.80 -2.74 13.78
C GLY A 179 0.66 -3.76 13.87
N GLY A 180 -0.21 -3.79 12.85
CA GLY A 180 -1.32 -4.75 12.76
C GLY A 180 -0.83 -6.18 12.64
N PHE A 181 0.15 -6.44 11.78
CA PHE A 181 0.84 -7.72 11.66
C PHE A 181 1.38 -8.19 13.01
N LEU A 182 2.17 -7.35 13.70
CA LEU A 182 2.74 -7.68 15.01
C LEU A 182 1.65 -7.95 16.05
N PHE A 183 0.60 -7.13 16.09
CA PHE A 183 -0.54 -7.33 16.96
C PHE A 183 -1.24 -8.68 16.70
N GLY A 184 -1.54 -9.00 15.44
CA GLY A 184 -2.20 -10.24 15.06
C GLY A 184 -1.40 -11.48 15.47
N ILE A 185 -0.09 -11.46 15.20
CA ILE A 185 0.83 -12.54 15.55
C ILE A 185 1.00 -12.69 17.07
N THR A 186 1.22 -11.59 17.80
CA THR A 186 1.44 -11.63 19.25
C THR A 186 0.17 -11.95 20.02
N SER A 187 -0.97 -11.34 19.65
CA SER A 187 -2.27 -11.60 20.28
C SER A 187 -2.68 -13.06 20.17
N TYR A 188 -2.43 -13.69 19.02
CA TYR A 188 -2.75 -15.11 18.82
C TYR A 188 -1.79 -16.05 19.56
N GLN A 189 -0.50 -15.74 19.65
CA GLN A 189 0.47 -16.56 20.39
C GLN A 189 0.29 -16.48 21.91
N VAL A 190 0.06 -15.29 22.46
CA VAL A 190 -0.06 -15.08 23.92
C VAL A 190 -1.38 -15.63 24.46
N ALA A 191 -2.46 -15.54 23.68
CA ALA A 191 -3.78 -15.99 24.10
C ALA A 191 -4.44 -16.85 23.01
N PRO A 192 -3.96 -18.08 22.77
CA PRO A 192 -4.48 -18.94 21.70
C PRO A 192 -5.93 -19.36 21.95
N GLN A 193 -6.31 -19.56 23.23
CA GLN A 193 -7.64 -20.00 23.66
C GLN A 193 -8.59 -18.83 23.98
N LEU A 194 -8.22 -17.59 23.61
CA LEU A 194 -9.03 -16.41 23.92
C LEU A 194 -10.41 -16.51 23.26
N ALA A 195 -11.48 -16.29 24.03
CA ALA A 195 -12.84 -16.28 23.52
C ALA A 195 -12.98 -15.26 22.37
N LEU A 196 -13.73 -15.63 21.32
CA LEU A 196 -13.89 -14.81 20.11
C LEU A 196 -14.32 -13.36 20.42
N ARG A 197 -15.23 -13.16 21.37
CA ARG A 197 -15.68 -11.83 21.80
C ARG A 197 -14.54 -10.94 22.31
N LEU A 198 -13.61 -11.51 23.07
CA LEU A 198 -12.46 -10.78 23.61
C LEU A 198 -11.41 -10.53 22.54
N ARG A 199 -11.26 -11.46 21.59
CA ARG A 199 -10.39 -11.29 20.41
C ARG A 199 -10.89 -10.18 19.50
N LEU A 200 -12.19 -10.10 19.27
CA LEU A 200 -12.81 -9.01 18.50
C LEU A 200 -12.70 -7.68 19.26
N ALA A 201 -12.96 -7.67 20.56
CA ALA A 201 -12.83 -6.46 21.38
C ALA A 201 -11.39 -5.92 21.42
N SER A 202 -10.39 -6.80 21.63
CA SER A 202 -8.98 -6.39 21.64
C SER A 202 -8.52 -5.89 20.27
N SER A 203 -8.93 -6.55 19.19
CA SER A 203 -8.60 -6.13 17.82
C SER A 203 -9.26 -4.79 17.48
N GLY A 204 -10.51 -4.58 17.88
CA GLY A 204 -11.21 -3.31 17.72
C GLY A 204 -10.57 -2.17 18.50
N LEU A 205 -10.16 -2.42 19.75
CA LEU A 205 -9.44 -1.43 20.57
C LEU A 205 -8.07 -1.09 19.97
N PHE A 206 -7.33 -2.11 19.53
CA PHE A 206 -6.05 -1.91 18.84
C PHE A 206 -6.22 -1.09 17.56
N ALA A 207 -7.21 -1.43 16.73
CA ALA A 207 -7.51 -0.72 15.50
C ALA A 207 -7.89 0.75 15.77
N ALA A 208 -8.73 1.01 16.77
CA ALA A 208 -9.08 2.37 17.17
C ALA A 208 -7.86 3.16 17.66
N ALA A 209 -7.00 2.55 18.47
CA ALA A 209 -5.76 3.18 18.92
C ALA A 209 -4.80 3.46 17.76
N ALA A 210 -4.60 2.49 16.86
CA ALA A 210 -3.76 2.66 15.67
C ALA A 210 -4.31 3.76 14.75
N GLY A 211 -5.63 3.81 14.55
CA GLY A 211 -6.31 4.87 13.81
C GLY A 211 -6.12 6.25 14.43
N ALA A 212 -6.35 6.37 15.74
CA ALA A 212 -6.18 7.62 16.47
C ALA A 212 -4.72 8.10 16.44
N THR A 213 -3.75 7.21 16.71
CA THR A 213 -2.32 7.54 16.66
C THR A 213 -1.86 7.86 15.25
N GLY A 214 -2.31 7.11 14.24
CA GLY A 214 -1.98 7.36 12.85
C GLY A 214 -2.49 8.72 12.38
N ALA A 215 -3.74 9.07 12.69
CA ALA A 215 -4.31 10.38 12.40
C ALA A 215 -3.61 11.50 13.17
N LEU A 216 -3.36 11.32 14.48
CA LEU A 216 -2.65 12.29 15.31
C LEU A 216 -1.27 12.59 14.71
N LEU A 217 -0.48 11.56 14.39
CA LEU A 217 0.87 11.73 13.87
C LEU A 217 0.83 12.34 12.46
N SER A 218 0.09 11.76 11.54
CA SER A 218 0.11 12.17 10.12
C SER A 218 -0.57 13.51 9.85
N VAL A 219 -1.67 13.82 10.54
CA VAL A 219 -2.45 15.04 10.32
C VAL A 219 -2.03 16.16 11.28
N ALA A 220 -1.98 15.90 12.59
CA ALA A 220 -1.84 16.98 13.57
C ALA A 220 -0.38 17.28 13.97
N VAL A 221 0.48 16.26 14.07
CA VAL A 221 1.87 16.43 14.51
C VAL A 221 2.79 16.79 13.34
N PHE A 222 2.73 16.00 12.26
CA PHE A 222 3.61 16.19 11.11
C PHE A 222 3.00 17.03 9.98
N ASP A 223 1.69 17.30 10.02
CA ASP A 223 0.97 18.07 8.99
C ASP A 223 1.25 17.56 7.55
N ALA A 224 1.44 16.25 7.43
CA ALA A 224 1.87 15.61 6.20
C ALA A 224 0.68 15.12 5.35
N VAL A 225 -0.50 14.96 5.96
CA VAL A 225 -1.73 14.49 5.30
C VAL A 225 -2.84 15.55 5.47
N PRO A 226 -3.26 16.25 4.39
CA PRO A 226 -4.11 17.44 4.48
C PRO A 226 -5.62 17.14 4.67
N GLY A 227 -5.96 16.13 5.47
CA GLY A 227 -7.32 15.60 5.58
C GLY A 227 -7.95 15.68 6.96
N SER A 228 -9.23 15.31 7.04
CA SER A 228 -9.90 15.12 8.33
C SER A 228 -9.26 13.96 9.10
N ALA A 229 -8.86 14.22 10.35
CA ALA A 229 -8.32 13.22 11.26
C ALA A 229 -9.28 12.02 11.46
N TRP A 230 -10.60 12.24 11.34
CA TRP A 230 -11.60 11.17 11.43
C TRP A 230 -11.55 10.24 10.23
N THR A 231 -11.47 10.79 9.01
CA THR A 231 -11.42 9.98 7.77
C THR A 231 -10.10 9.22 7.69
N VAL A 232 -8.98 9.91 7.95
CA VAL A 232 -7.65 9.28 7.99
C VAL A 232 -7.61 8.20 9.07
N GLY A 233 -8.04 8.53 10.30
CA GLY A 233 -8.05 7.60 11.42
C GLY A 233 -8.94 6.39 11.19
N GLY A 234 -10.10 6.56 10.54
CA GLY A 234 -11.01 5.47 10.20
C GLY A 234 -10.41 4.49 9.19
N LEU A 235 -9.83 4.98 8.10
CA LEU A 235 -9.16 4.13 7.10
C LEU A 235 -7.92 3.43 7.68
N VAL A 236 -7.14 4.15 8.50
CA VAL A 236 -5.98 3.58 9.20
C VAL A 236 -6.41 2.50 10.21
N ALA A 237 -7.50 2.70 10.95
CA ALA A 237 -8.04 1.69 11.86
C ALA A 237 -8.47 0.43 11.10
N LEU A 238 -9.15 0.58 9.97
CA LEU A 238 -9.56 -0.55 9.13
C LEU A 238 -8.35 -1.30 8.56
N LEU A 239 -7.29 -0.59 8.13
CA LEU A 239 -6.05 -1.21 7.68
C LEU A 239 -5.34 -1.99 8.79
N ALA A 240 -5.29 -1.43 10.00
CA ALA A 240 -4.74 -2.10 11.19
C ALA A 240 -5.50 -3.39 11.49
N LEU A 241 -6.84 -3.32 11.46
CA LEU A 241 -7.72 -4.46 11.73
C LEU A 241 -7.57 -5.54 10.65
N ALA A 242 -7.58 -5.17 9.37
CA ALA A 242 -7.37 -6.06 8.24
C ALA A 242 -6.03 -6.81 8.34
N SER A 243 -4.94 -6.08 8.61
CA SER A 243 -3.60 -6.64 8.72
C SER A 243 -3.47 -7.59 9.90
N GLY A 244 -4.02 -7.21 11.07
CA GLY A 244 -3.99 -8.06 12.25
C GLY A 244 -4.86 -9.30 12.13
N ALA A 245 -6.06 -9.19 11.54
CA ALA A 245 -6.95 -10.31 11.32
C ALA A 245 -6.33 -11.34 10.35
N PHE A 246 -5.74 -10.87 9.25
CA PHE A 246 -5.05 -11.74 8.30
C PHE A 246 -3.84 -12.45 8.93
N ALA A 247 -3.00 -11.71 9.66
CA ALA A 247 -1.83 -12.29 10.33
C ALA A 247 -2.22 -13.34 11.38
N ALA A 248 -3.29 -13.09 12.14
CA ALA A 248 -3.83 -14.07 13.08
C ALA A 248 -4.37 -15.33 12.37
N LEU A 249 -5.04 -15.16 11.22
CA LEU A 249 -5.56 -16.29 10.44
C LEU A 249 -4.44 -17.15 9.86
N THR A 250 -3.43 -16.56 9.23
CA THR A 250 -2.34 -17.36 8.63
C THR A 250 -1.58 -18.12 9.71
N LEU A 251 -1.32 -17.49 10.86
CA LEU A 251 -0.70 -18.15 12.01
C LEU A 251 -1.58 -19.29 12.55
N ARG A 252 -2.89 -19.11 12.60
CA ARG A 252 -3.84 -20.17 12.98
C ARG A 252 -3.79 -21.37 12.02
N LEU A 253 -3.79 -21.10 10.72
CA LEU A 253 -3.89 -22.14 9.68
C LEU A 253 -2.58 -22.89 9.47
N LEU A 254 -1.45 -22.19 9.57
CA LEU A 254 -0.13 -22.69 9.15
C LEU A 254 0.87 -22.79 10.33
N GLY A 255 0.45 -22.49 11.56
CA GLY A 255 1.35 -22.36 12.71
C GLY A 255 2.42 -21.30 12.47
N GLY A 256 3.62 -21.48 13.02
CA GLY A 256 4.73 -20.52 12.88
C GLY A 256 5.11 -20.17 11.43
N VAL A 257 4.85 -21.07 10.47
CA VAL A 257 5.06 -20.81 9.03
C VAL A 257 4.12 -19.70 8.52
N GLY A 258 2.94 -19.57 9.13
CA GLY A 258 1.95 -18.55 8.82
C GLY A 258 2.44 -17.12 9.03
N THR A 259 3.42 -16.90 9.91
CA THR A 259 4.10 -15.61 10.08
C THR A 259 4.83 -15.20 8.80
N PHE A 260 5.53 -16.12 8.14
CA PHE A 260 6.24 -15.83 6.89
C PHE A 260 5.27 -15.60 5.72
N ALA A 261 4.15 -16.34 5.69
CA ALA A 261 3.09 -16.10 4.72
C ALA A 261 2.47 -14.70 4.91
N ALA A 262 2.21 -14.29 6.16
CA ALA A 262 1.75 -12.94 6.46
C ALA A 262 2.78 -11.87 6.08
N THR A 263 4.06 -12.08 6.36
CA THR A 263 5.15 -11.18 5.92
C THR A 263 5.16 -11.04 4.40
N ALA A 264 5.10 -12.15 3.66
CA ALA A 264 5.12 -12.14 2.20
C ALA A 264 3.93 -11.36 1.60
N VAL A 265 2.73 -11.56 2.12
CA VAL A 265 1.52 -10.89 1.60
C VAL A 265 1.42 -9.44 2.07
N LEU A 266 1.56 -9.18 3.36
CA LEU A 266 1.31 -7.85 3.93
C LEU A 266 2.50 -6.91 3.79
N LEU A 267 3.71 -7.38 4.08
CA LEU A 267 4.90 -6.52 4.14
C LEU A 267 5.67 -6.48 2.84
N ILE A 268 5.73 -7.60 2.09
CA ILE A 268 6.43 -7.64 0.80
C ILE A 268 5.50 -7.20 -0.31
N LEU A 269 4.49 -8.01 -0.65
CA LEU A 269 3.56 -7.68 -1.74
C LEU A 269 2.76 -6.41 -1.43
N GLY A 270 2.33 -6.23 -0.18
CA GLY A 270 1.60 -5.05 0.24
C GLY A 270 2.39 -3.75 0.10
N ALA A 271 3.67 -3.71 0.50
CA ALA A 271 4.50 -2.53 0.31
C ALA A 271 4.83 -2.30 -1.17
N ALA A 272 5.07 -3.38 -1.91
CA ALA A 272 5.42 -3.34 -3.33
C ALA A 272 4.28 -2.81 -4.22
N THR A 273 3.04 -2.99 -3.79
CA THR A 273 1.82 -2.65 -4.56
C THR A 273 1.00 -1.54 -3.90
N SER A 274 1.55 -0.83 -2.93
CA SER A 274 0.80 0.20 -2.19
C SER A 274 0.43 1.42 -3.05
N THR A 275 1.11 1.64 -4.19
CA THR A 275 0.83 2.72 -5.15
C THR A 275 0.84 4.12 -4.54
N GLY A 276 1.62 4.39 -3.48
CA GLY A 276 1.62 5.72 -2.84
C GLY A 276 2.52 6.76 -3.50
N SER A 277 3.58 6.33 -4.19
CA SER A 277 4.43 7.25 -4.98
C SER A 277 4.09 7.26 -6.47
N ASP A 278 3.61 6.13 -7.00
CA ASP A 278 3.23 5.97 -8.40
C ASP A 278 1.83 5.31 -8.50
N PRO A 279 0.98 5.73 -9.44
CA PRO A 279 -0.33 5.11 -9.65
C PRO A 279 -0.25 3.63 -10.06
N ALA A 280 -1.37 2.92 -9.94
CA ALA A 280 -1.46 1.50 -10.30
C ALA A 280 -1.13 1.22 -11.78
N GLU A 281 -1.28 2.22 -12.63
CA GLU A 281 -0.95 2.23 -14.06
C GLU A 281 0.55 2.02 -14.34
N TYR A 282 1.41 2.26 -13.34
CA TYR A 282 2.86 2.01 -13.43
C TYR A 282 3.26 0.62 -12.94
N LEU A 283 2.37 -0.10 -12.25
CA LEU A 283 2.68 -1.46 -11.82
C LEU A 283 2.70 -2.39 -13.04
N PRO A 284 3.52 -3.45 -13.06
CA PRO A 284 3.46 -4.47 -14.12
C PRO A 284 2.15 -5.26 -14.06
N GLY A 285 1.81 -5.96 -15.15
CA GLY A 285 0.49 -6.61 -15.33
C GLY A 285 0.10 -7.59 -14.21
N TRP A 286 1.08 -8.27 -13.62
CA TRP A 286 0.85 -9.19 -12.49
C TRP A 286 0.61 -8.47 -11.16
N ALA A 287 1.17 -7.27 -10.98
CA ALA A 287 1.14 -6.51 -9.73
C ALA A 287 -0.05 -5.52 -9.68
N ALA A 288 -0.48 -4.99 -10.83
CA ALA A 288 -1.57 -4.02 -10.90
C ALA A 288 -2.88 -4.51 -10.23
N PRO A 289 -3.35 -5.76 -10.44
CA PRO A 289 -4.53 -6.27 -9.75
C PRO A 289 -4.37 -6.30 -8.23
N LEU A 290 -3.16 -6.58 -7.73
CA LEU A 290 -2.89 -6.70 -6.30
C LEU A 290 -3.06 -5.37 -5.57
N ALA A 291 -2.70 -4.24 -6.19
CA ALA A 291 -2.90 -2.92 -5.60
C ALA A 291 -4.39 -2.62 -5.30
N SER A 292 -5.30 -3.20 -6.09
CA SER A 292 -6.74 -2.99 -5.96
C SER A 292 -7.42 -3.93 -4.94
N VAL A 293 -6.68 -4.93 -4.44
CA VAL A 293 -7.19 -6.00 -3.56
C VAL A 293 -6.47 -6.03 -2.23
N LEU A 294 -5.15 -5.88 -2.20
CA LEU A 294 -4.36 -5.95 -0.97
C LEU A 294 -4.67 -4.77 -0.03
N PRO A 295 -4.68 -4.98 1.30
CA PRO A 295 -5.09 -3.94 2.25
C PRO A 295 -4.30 -2.64 2.12
N SER A 296 -2.98 -2.72 1.93
CA SER A 296 -2.11 -1.54 1.82
C SER A 296 -2.42 -0.70 0.59
N GLY A 297 -2.52 -1.29 -0.60
CA GLY A 297 -2.82 -0.57 -1.84
C GLY A 297 -4.19 0.09 -1.79
N VAL A 298 -5.19 -0.65 -1.32
CA VAL A 298 -6.56 -0.13 -1.14
C VAL A 298 -6.60 1.01 -0.12
N ALA A 299 -5.88 0.89 1.00
CA ALA A 299 -5.84 1.93 2.02
C ALA A 299 -5.14 3.20 1.50
N VAL A 300 -4.00 3.07 0.80
CA VAL A 300 -3.27 4.22 0.25
C VAL A 300 -4.08 4.93 -0.83
N GLN A 301 -4.71 4.19 -1.75
CA GLN A 301 -5.60 4.78 -2.75
C GLN A 301 -6.81 5.47 -2.10
N GLY A 302 -7.46 4.81 -1.13
CA GLY A 302 -8.59 5.40 -0.40
C GLY A 302 -8.21 6.64 0.41
N LEU A 303 -7.03 6.65 1.04
CA LEU A 303 -6.51 7.81 1.76
C LEU A 303 -6.19 8.96 0.81
N ARG A 304 -5.53 8.67 -0.33
CA ARG A 304 -5.24 9.68 -1.35
C ARG A 304 -6.53 10.32 -1.87
N ASP A 305 -7.51 9.51 -2.25
CA ASP A 305 -8.81 10.00 -2.72
C ASP A 305 -9.53 10.84 -1.67
N ALA A 306 -9.50 10.40 -0.40
CA ALA A 306 -10.13 11.11 0.71
C ALA A 306 -9.58 12.52 0.92
N VAL A 307 -8.26 12.70 0.73
CA VAL A 307 -7.57 13.94 1.10
C VAL A 307 -7.24 14.83 -0.09
N TYR A 308 -7.19 14.29 -1.31
CA TYR A 308 -6.84 15.03 -2.53
C TYR A 308 -7.94 15.06 -3.61
N PHE A 309 -8.80 14.02 -3.71
CA PHE A 309 -9.70 13.84 -4.88
C PHE A 309 -11.17 13.63 -4.50
N ALA A 310 -11.70 14.49 -3.62
CA ALA A 310 -13.11 14.55 -3.23
C ALA A 310 -13.72 13.25 -2.64
N GLY A 311 -12.90 12.24 -2.34
CA GLY A 311 -13.29 11.02 -1.63
C GLY A 311 -14.01 9.94 -2.45
N GLY A 312 -13.94 9.97 -3.79
CA GLY A 312 -14.64 9.02 -4.67
C GLY A 312 -14.33 7.53 -4.38
N GLY A 313 -13.07 7.20 -4.10
CA GLY A 313 -12.62 5.83 -3.79
C GLY A 313 -12.81 5.38 -2.34
N VAL A 314 -13.21 6.26 -1.41
CA VAL A 314 -13.34 5.93 0.02
C VAL A 314 -14.33 4.79 0.29
N PRO A 315 -15.54 4.75 -0.32
CA PRO A 315 -16.47 3.64 -0.08
C PRO A 315 -15.90 2.29 -0.47
N ARG A 316 -15.19 2.21 -1.60
CA ARG A 316 -14.51 0.98 -2.04
C ARG A 316 -13.45 0.57 -1.02
N ALA A 317 -12.63 1.52 -0.55
CA ALA A 317 -11.60 1.24 0.42
C ALA A 317 -12.17 0.69 1.73
N VAL A 318 -13.24 1.30 2.24
CA VAL A 318 -13.94 0.82 3.44
C VAL A 318 -14.45 -0.61 3.26
N VAL A 319 -15.13 -0.90 2.15
CA VAL A 319 -15.69 -2.24 1.88
C VAL A 319 -14.58 -3.29 1.81
N VAL A 320 -13.54 -3.05 1.03
CA VAL A 320 -12.47 -4.05 0.82
C VAL A 320 -11.68 -4.27 2.11
N LEU A 321 -11.33 -3.21 2.86
CA LEU A 321 -10.65 -3.35 4.15
C LEU A 321 -11.53 -4.05 5.19
N ALA A 322 -12.83 -3.76 5.21
CA ALA A 322 -13.78 -4.45 6.07
C ALA A 322 -13.87 -5.96 5.74
N LEU A 323 -13.83 -6.33 4.45
CA LEU A 323 -13.77 -7.74 4.04
C LEU A 323 -12.46 -8.41 4.48
N TRP A 324 -11.32 -7.73 4.35
CA TRP A 324 -10.04 -8.22 4.84
C TRP A 324 -9.97 -8.35 6.36
N ALA A 325 -10.79 -7.61 7.10
CA ALA A 325 -10.93 -7.80 8.54
C ALA A 325 -11.92 -8.92 8.88
N ALA A 326 -13.10 -8.92 8.27
CA ALA A 326 -14.21 -9.80 8.62
C ALA A 326 -13.98 -11.25 8.21
N LEU A 327 -13.50 -11.50 6.98
CA LEU A 327 -13.32 -12.87 6.48
C LEU A 327 -12.34 -13.69 7.34
N PRO A 328 -11.16 -13.18 7.75
CA PRO A 328 -10.29 -13.91 8.65
C PRO A 328 -10.93 -14.24 10.00
N PHE A 329 -11.66 -13.30 10.62
CA PHE A 329 -12.34 -13.58 11.88
C PHE A 329 -13.45 -14.61 11.73
N LEU A 330 -14.20 -14.60 10.61
CA LEU A 330 -15.23 -15.60 10.33
C LEU A 330 -14.62 -17.00 10.17
N VAL A 331 -13.51 -17.12 9.44
CA VAL A 331 -12.82 -18.40 9.26
C VAL A 331 -12.26 -18.91 10.59
N ILE A 332 -11.63 -18.03 11.38
CA ILE A 332 -11.19 -18.33 12.75
C ILE A 332 -12.38 -18.85 13.59
N ALA A 333 -13.50 -18.13 13.61
CA ALA A 333 -14.67 -18.52 14.38
C ALA A 333 -15.25 -19.88 13.95
N ALA A 334 -15.30 -20.16 12.64
CA ALA A 334 -15.76 -21.43 12.10
C ALA A 334 -14.85 -22.60 12.52
N LEU A 335 -13.53 -22.43 12.41
CA LEU A 335 -12.56 -23.42 12.85
C LEU A 335 -12.65 -23.69 14.36
N ASP A 336 -12.90 -22.67 15.18
CA ASP A 336 -13.09 -22.82 16.63
C ASP A 336 -14.36 -23.59 16.96
N ALA A 337 -15.44 -23.35 16.20
CA ALA A 337 -16.70 -24.06 16.38
C ALA A 337 -16.58 -25.55 16.01
N VAL A 338 -15.82 -25.88 14.96
CA VAL A 338 -15.56 -27.28 14.56
C VAL A 338 -14.71 -28.00 15.60
N ALA A 339 -13.64 -27.36 16.10
CA ALA A 339 -12.76 -27.96 17.11
C ALA A 339 -13.51 -28.30 18.41
N ARG A 340 -14.40 -27.42 18.87
CA ARG A 340 -15.25 -27.65 20.07
C ARG A 340 -16.28 -28.78 19.92
N ARG A 341 -16.58 -29.22 18.70
CA ARG A 341 -17.53 -30.32 18.46
C ARG A 341 -16.87 -31.70 18.44
N HIS A 342 -15.55 -31.74 18.21
CA HIS A 342 -14.78 -32.97 18.06
C HIS A 342 -13.87 -33.28 19.26
N GLY A 343 -13.77 -32.38 20.24
CA GLY A 343 -13.10 -32.60 21.52
C GLY A 343 -14.11 -32.52 22.66
#